data_AF-X1LM87-F1
#
_entry.id   AF-X1LM87-F1
#
_cell.length_a   1.000
_cell.length_b   1.000
_cell.length_c   1.000
_cell.angle_alpha   90.00
_cell.angle_beta   90.00
_cell.angle_gamma   90.00
#
_symmetry.space_group_name_H-M   'P 1'
#
loop_
_entity.id
_entity.type
_entity.pdbx_description
1 polymer ?
#
loop_
_entity_poly.entity_id
_entity_poly.type
_entity_poly.pdbx_seq_one_letter_code
_entity_poly.pdbx_strand_id
1 'polypeptide(L)'
;LALGGQLKNTFCLAKKNRAIISHHIGDLENLSALTSFEEGIEHFLKLFDAYPKILACDLHPEYISTKFAQEYIRKLGEGAQLIPVQHHHAHIASLMIEQGIKETLIGVSFDGAGLGSDGNIWGGEFLIANFSSFSRAAHLKEIPLPGGEQAIKEPWRMALSHLKTSYGKDFYGPAHKWLERIDPHKLSLVNTLIEKKINSPKGEFRP
;
A
#
# COMPACT_ATOMS: atom_id res chain seq x y z
N LEU A 1 -3.88 19.00 3.20
CA LEU A 1 -4.58 18.18 2.21
C LEU A 1 -3.88 16.83 2.18
N ALA A 2 -4.56 15.76 2.56
CA ALA A 2 -4.05 14.40 2.44
C ALA A 2 -4.61 13.77 1.16
N LEU A 3 -3.75 13.17 0.34
CA LEU A 3 -4.08 12.74 -1.02
C LEU A 3 -4.44 11.24 -1.12
N GLY A 4 -4.21 10.48 -0.05
CA GLY A 4 -4.52 9.04 0.00
C GLY A 4 -3.58 8.16 -0.84
N GLY A 5 -3.92 6.87 -0.90
CA GLY A 5 -3.20 5.88 -1.72
C GLY A 5 -3.67 5.83 -3.18
N GLN A 6 -3.18 4.85 -3.94
CA GLN A 6 -3.53 4.70 -5.37
C GLN A 6 -4.92 4.09 -5.60
N LEU A 7 -5.20 2.98 -4.92
CA LEU A 7 -6.41 2.20 -5.10
C LEU A 7 -7.50 2.67 -4.14
N LYS A 8 -8.75 2.64 -4.60
CA LYS A 8 -9.94 3.04 -3.82
C LYS A 8 -9.76 4.42 -3.18
N ASN A 9 -9.14 5.34 -3.92
CA ASN A 9 -8.68 6.61 -3.42
C ASN A 9 -9.82 7.46 -2.83
N THR A 10 -9.47 8.13 -1.75
CA THR A 10 -10.16 9.32 -1.23
C THR A 10 -9.09 10.32 -0.81
N PHE A 11 -9.36 11.61 -0.99
CA PHE A 11 -8.53 12.67 -0.41
C PHE A 11 -9.24 13.27 0.80
N CYS A 12 -8.49 13.94 1.66
CA CYS A 12 -9.01 14.54 2.89
C CYS A 12 -8.49 15.97 3.09
N LEU A 13 -9.41 16.89 3.36
CA LEU A 13 -9.10 18.25 3.76
C LEU A 13 -9.21 18.38 5.29
N ALA A 14 -8.10 18.68 5.94
CA ALA A 14 -8.10 19.09 7.34
C ALA A 14 -8.24 20.62 7.44
N LYS A 15 -9.28 21.11 8.12
CA LYS A 15 -9.49 22.54 8.42
C LYS A 15 -10.00 22.69 9.84
N LYS A 16 -9.26 23.47 10.66
CA LYS A 16 -9.53 23.63 12.10
C LYS A 16 -9.58 22.27 12.81
N ASN A 17 -10.71 21.91 13.42
CA ASN A 17 -10.93 20.65 14.14
C ASN A 17 -11.73 19.62 13.33
N ARG A 18 -11.73 19.72 11.99
CA ARG A 18 -12.48 18.83 11.11
C ARG A 18 -11.59 18.25 10.03
N ALA A 19 -11.81 16.96 9.77
CA ALA A 19 -11.31 16.24 8.61
C ALA A 19 -12.50 16.01 7.66
N ILE A 20 -12.40 16.49 6.43
CA ILE A 20 -13.46 16.41 5.42
C ILE A 20 -12.94 15.49 4.32
N ILE A 21 -13.49 14.27 4.28
CA ILE A 21 -13.11 13.23 3.33
C ILE A 21 -13.93 13.41 2.05
N SER A 22 -13.30 13.20 0.89
CA SER A 22 -13.97 13.22 -0.41
C SER A 22 -14.94 12.05 -0.57
N HIS A 23 -15.74 12.09 -1.64
CA HIS A 23 -16.38 10.87 -2.14
C HIS A 23 -15.31 9.87 -2.63
N HIS A 24 -15.73 8.63 -2.83
CA HIS A 24 -14.88 7.59 -3.41
C HIS A 24 -14.50 7.94 -4.86
N ILE A 25 -13.20 8.03 -5.13
CA ILE A 25 -12.65 8.38 -6.44
C ILE A 25 -12.41 7.13 -7.29
N GLY A 26 -11.90 6.06 -6.68
CA GLY A 26 -11.59 4.80 -7.36
C GLY A 26 -10.09 4.57 -7.54
N ASP A 27 -9.71 3.90 -8.63
CA ASP A 27 -8.32 3.62 -8.98
C ASP A 27 -7.76 4.74 -9.86
N LEU A 28 -6.73 5.43 -9.37
CA LEU A 28 -6.15 6.58 -10.06
C LEU A 28 -5.43 6.24 -11.37
N GLU A 29 -5.19 4.96 -11.69
CA GLU A 29 -4.70 4.58 -13.03
C GLU A 29 -5.74 4.83 -14.12
N ASN A 30 -7.02 4.86 -13.76
CA ASN A 30 -8.08 5.21 -14.69
C ASN A 30 -8.13 6.72 -14.89
N LEU A 31 -8.06 7.17 -16.15
CA LEU A 31 -8.11 8.58 -16.51
C LEU A 31 -9.35 9.29 -15.93
N SER A 32 -10.53 8.65 -15.94
CA SER A 32 -11.74 9.28 -15.39
C SER A 32 -11.65 9.47 -13.87
N ALA A 33 -11.01 8.54 -13.16
CA ALA A 33 -10.78 8.66 -11.72
C ALA A 33 -9.75 9.75 -11.43
N LEU A 34 -8.67 9.84 -12.23
CA LEU A 34 -7.68 10.91 -12.11
C LEU A 34 -8.30 12.29 -12.37
N THR A 35 -9.10 12.45 -13.43
CA THR A 35 -9.82 13.72 -13.67
C THR A 35 -10.74 14.07 -12.50
N SER A 36 -11.51 13.09 -12.01
CA SER A 36 -12.40 13.28 -10.85
C SER A 36 -11.63 13.66 -9.58
N PHE A 37 -10.43 13.10 -9.39
CA PHE A 37 -9.54 13.42 -8.29
C PHE A 37 -9.09 14.88 -8.33
N GLU A 38 -8.55 15.33 -9.47
CA GLU A 38 -8.01 16.69 -9.64
C GLU A 38 -9.12 17.75 -9.54
N GLU A 39 -10.23 17.55 -10.26
CA GLU A 39 -11.39 18.44 -10.20
C GLU A 39 -12.02 18.45 -8.80
N GLY A 40 -12.10 17.29 -8.15
CA GLY A 40 -12.60 17.14 -6.80
C GLY A 40 -11.78 17.91 -5.78
N ILE A 41 -10.44 17.84 -5.85
CA ILE A 41 -9.56 18.62 -4.97
C ILE A 41 -9.82 20.12 -5.15
N GLU A 42 -9.78 20.62 -6.38
CA GLU A 42 -9.99 22.04 -6.66
C GLU A 42 -11.39 22.51 -6.23
N HIS A 43 -12.40 21.67 -6.42
CA HIS A 43 -13.76 21.95 -5.96
C HIS A 43 -13.83 22.03 -4.42
N PHE A 44 -13.25 21.07 -3.70
CA PHE A 44 -13.28 21.04 -2.23
C PHE A 44 -12.50 22.22 -1.63
N LEU A 45 -11.37 22.59 -2.21
CA LEU A 45 -10.59 23.75 -1.77
C LEU A 45 -11.38 25.04 -1.88
N LYS A 46 -12.11 25.24 -2.99
CA LYS A 46 -13.00 26.40 -3.18
C LYS A 46 -14.20 26.34 -2.25
N LEU A 47 -14.90 25.20 -2.20
CA LEU A 47 -16.12 25.02 -1.41
C LEU A 47 -15.90 25.27 0.07
N PHE A 48 -14.78 24.80 0.61
CA PHE A 48 -14.44 24.95 2.02
C PHE A 48 -13.52 26.14 2.30
N ASP A 49 -13.25 27.01 1.32
CA ASP A 49 -12.38 28.18 1.44
C ASP A 49 -11.04 27.81 2.11
N ALA A 50 -10.35 26.82 1.55
CA ALA A 50 -9.22 26.17 2.18
C ALA A 50 -7.93 26.35 1.37
N TYR A 51 -6.85 26.65 2.10
CA TYR A 51 -5.55 26.95 1.55
C TYR A 51 -4.51 26.02 2.19
N PRO A 52 -4.28 24.82 1.62
CA PRO A 52 -3.41 23.83 2.22
C PRO A 52 -1.96 24.33 2.22
N LYS A 53 -1.33 24.30 3.39
CA LYS A 53 0.13 24.53 3.55
C LYS A 53 0.91 23.23 3.70
N ILE A 54 0.21 22.15 4.00
CA ILE A 54 0.77 20.82 4.19
C ILE A 54 0.03 19.87 3.26
N LEU A 55 0.78 19.16 2.43
CA LEU A 55 0.34 18.02 1.65
C LEU A 55 0.81 16.74 2.34
N ALA A 56 -0.07 15.76 2.47
CA ALA A 56 0.29 14.43 2.90
C ALA A 56 0.01 13.42 1.77
N CYS A 57 0.94 12.54 1.48
CA CYS A 57 0.81 11.49 0.47
C CYS A 57 1.31 10.16 1.02
N ASP A 58 1.01 9.09 0.30
CA ASP A 58 1.61 7.79 0.59
C ASP A 58 3.14 7.84 0.43
N LEU A 59 3.85 6.94 1.11
CA LEU A 59 5.29 6.77 0.99
C LEU A 59 5.68 6.21 -0.40
N HIS A 60 4.76 5.53 -1.10
CA HIS A 60 5.04 4.95 -2.41
C HIS A 60 5.32 6.04 -3.47
N PRO A 61 6.55 6.11 -4.03
CA PRO A 61 6.93 7.21 -4.93
C PRO A 61 6.22 7.14 -6.29
N GLU A 62 5.89 5.93 -6.75
CA GLU A 62 5.27 5.74 -8.06
C GLU A 62 3.75 5.94 -8.09
N TYR A 63 3.09 6.08 -6.93
CA TYR A 63 1.65 6.33 -6.91
C TYR A 63 1.32 7.65 -7.58
N ILE A 64 0.22 7.65 -8.34
CA ILE A 64 -0.26 8.85 -9.05
C ILE A 64 -0.62 9.94 -8.03
N SER A 65 -1.18 9.58 -6.86
CA SER A 65 -1.43 10.54 -5.78
C SER A 65 -0.14 11.17 -5.24
N THR A 66 0.94 10.40 -5.12
CA THR A 66 2.26 10.90 -4.69
C THR A 66 2.90 11.80 -5.73
N LYS A 67 2.88 11.41 -7.00
CA LYS A 67 3.37 12.23 -8.12
C LYS A 67 2.59 13.54 -8.22
N PHE A 68 1.27 13.47 -8.11
CA PHE A 68 0.42 14.67 -8.01
C PHE A 68 0.86 15.55 -6.85
N ALA A 69 1.13 15.00 -5.66
CA ALA A 69 1.59 15.77 -4.50
C ALA A 69 2.90 16.54 -4.78
N GLN A 70 3.87 15.88 -5.43
CA GLN A 70 5.17 16.45 -5.79
C GLN A 70 5.07 17.57 -6.85
N GLU A 71 4.09 17.49 -7.74
CA GLU A 71 3.79 18.56 -8.68
C GLU A 71 2.99 19.69 -8.02
N TYR A 72 1.97 19.34 -7.25
CA TYR A 72 1.06 20.30 -6.63
C TYR A 72 1.75 21.17 -5.58
N ILE A 73 2.70 20.63 -4.82
CA ILE A 73 3.45 21.44 -3.84
C ILE A 73 4.21 22.60 -4.49
N ARG A 74 4.70 22.43 -5.73
CA ARG A 74 5.37 23.50 -6.46
C ARG A 74 4.42 24.65 -6.79
N LYS A 75 3.12 24.37 -6.98
CA LYS A 75 2.07 25.38 -7.21
C LYS A 75 1.73 26.17 -5.93
N LEU A 76 1.89 25.56 -4.75
CA LEU A 76 1.59 26.22 -3.46
C LEU A 76 2.64 27.26 -3.05
N GLY A 77 3.82 27.22 -3.66
CA GLY A 77 4.89 28.20 -3.45
C GLY A 77 5.70 27.98 -2.18
N GLU A 78 6.50 28.98 -1.83
CA GLU A 78 7.43 28.92 -0.69
C GLU A 78 6.69 28.76 0.65
N GLY A 79 7.16 27.81 1.47
CA GLY A 79 6.58 27.51 2.78
C GLY A 79 5.55 26.38 2.81
N ALA A 80 5.19 25.81 1.66
CA ALA A 80 4.43 24.56 1.61
C ALA A 80 5.32 23.36 1.97
N GLN A 81 4.75 22.34 2.63
CA GLN A 81 5.45 21.12 3.04
C GLN A 81 4.76 19.87 2.49
N LEU A 82 5.55 18.92 2.00
CA LEU A 82 5.10 17.60 1.58
C LEU A 82 5.56 16.58 2.62
N ILE A 83 4.61 15.88 3.23
CA ILE A 83 4.86 14.87 4.26
C ILE A 83 4.47 13.50 3.69
N PRO A 84 5.43 12.63 3.35
CA PRO A 84 5.13 11.25 3.04
C PRO A 84 4.73 10.50 4.33
N VAL A 85 3.69 9.70 4.25
CA VAL A 85 3.16 8.90 5.37
C VAL A 85 3.13 7.44 4.96
N GLN A 86 3.66 6.56 5.82
CA GLN A 86 3.69 5.13 5.53
C GLN A 86 2.26 4.54 5.54
N HIS A 87 1.95 3.69 4.56
CA HIS A 87 0.60 3.19 4.30
C HIS A 87 -0.05 2.49 5.50
N HIS A 88 0.67 1.56 6.14
CA HIS A 88 0.17 0.81 7.28
C HIS A 88 0.00 1.68 8.53
N HIS A 89 0.89 2.66 8.72
CA HIS A 89 0.78 3.67 9.77
C HIS A 89 -0.43 4.57 9.56
N ALA A 90 -0.74 4.95 8.31
CA ALA A 90 -1.95 5.70 7.97
C ALA A 90 -3.24 4.93 8.30
N HIS A 91 -3.30 3.61 8.06
CA HIS A 91 -4.43 2.76 8.48
C HIS A 91 -4.62 2.74 9.99
N ILE A 92 -3.54 2.68 10.76
CA ILE A 92 -3.63 2.72 12.22
C ILE A 92 -4.04 4.11 12.70
N ALA A 93 -3.46 5.17 12.12
CA ALA A 93 -3.77 6.55 12.50
C ALA A 93 -5.22 6.92 12.20
N SER A 94 -5.82 6.41 11.12
CA SER A 94 -7.24 6.65 10.83
C SER A 94 -8.15 6.04 11.89
N LEU A 95 -7.86 4.81 12.33
CA LEU A 95 -8.55 4.15 13.44
C LEU A 95 -8.38 4.94 14.76
N MET A 96 -7.17 5.40 15.05
CA MET A 96 -6.91 6.21 16.25
C MET A 96 -7.75 7.49 16.27
N ILE A 97 -7.88 8.18 15.12
CA ILE A 97 -8.73 9.37 15.00
C ILE A 97 -10.19 9.01 15.25
N GLU A 98 -10.70 7.96 14.60
CA GLU A 98 -12.10 7.55 14.71
C GLU A 98 -12.49 7.15 16.14
N GLN A 99 -11.60 6.41 16.82
CA GLN A 99 -11.82 5.94 18.19
C GLN A 99 -11.42 6.96 19.26
N GLY A 100 -10.85 8.10 18.87
CA GLY A 100 -10.37 9.13 19.80
C GLY A 100 -9.18 8.71 20.67
N ILE A 101 -8.41 7.69 20.24
CA ILE A 101 -7.24 7.19 20.95
C ILE A 101 -6.06 8.12 20.70
N LYS A 102 -5.40 8.58 21.76
CA LYS A 102 -4.26 9.52 21.67
C LYS A 102 -2.95 8.92 22.14
N GLU A 103 -3.03 7.83 22.88
CA GLU A 103 -1.93 7.08 23.44
C GLU A 103 -1.23 6.25 22.35
N THR A 104 0.04 5.91 22.59
CA THR A 104 0.74 4.91 21.79
C THR A 104 0.06 3.55 21.96
N LEU A 105 -0.21 2.87 20.85
CA LEU A 105 -0.88 1.57 20.82
C LEU A 105 -0.11 0.55 19.97
N ILE A 106 -0.50 -0.72 20.09
CA ILE A 106 -0.13 -1.76 19.13
C ILE A 106 -1.25 -1.85 18.09
N GLY A 107 -0.95 -1.49 16.86
CA GLY A 107 -1.86 -1.60 15.73
C GLY A 107 -1.44 -2.75 14.82
N VAL A 108 -2.43 -3.51 14.35
CA VAL A 108 -2.22 -4.62 13.43
C VAL A 108 -2.81 -4.20 12.09
N SER A 109 -1.96 -4.09 11.07
CA SER A 109 -2.35 -3.59 9.75
C SER A 109 -2.08 -4.62 8.68
N PHE A 110 -3.16 -5.05 8.06
CA PHE A 110 -3.27 -6.29 7.32
C PHE A 110 -3.88 -5.97 5.94
N ASP A 111 -3.03 -5.71 4.96
CA ASP A 111 -3.44 -5.33 3.60
C ASP A 111 -2.92 -6.30 2.52
N GLY A 112 -3.03 -5.89 1.25
CA GLY A 112 -2.52 -6.66 0.11
C GLY A 112 -1.05 -6.39 -0.20
N ALA A 113 -0.72 -5.13 -0.46
CA ALA A 113 0.64 -4.67 -0.75
C ALA A 113 0.75 -3.16 -0.52
N GLY A 114 1.62 -2.76 0.40
CA GLY A 114 2.02 -1.36 0.60
C GLY A 114 3.54 -1.23 0.67
N LEU A 115 4.10 -0.12 0.19
CA LEU A 115 5.56 0.07 0.30
C LEU A 115 5.96 0.26 1.77
N GLY A 116 6.87 -0.59 2.23
CA GLY A 116 7.51 -0.50 3.52
C GLY A 116 8.52 0.63 3.61
N SER A 117 8.82 1.07 4.82
CA SER A 117 9.86 2.09 5.04
C SER A 117 11.28 1.58 4.79
N ASP A 118 11.45 0.27 4.65
CA ASP A 118 12.69 -0.44 4.29
C ASP A 118 12.80 -0.74 2.78
N GLY A 119 11.81 -0.33 1.98
CA GLY A 119 11.74 -0.59 0.54
C GLY A 119 11.19 -1.97 0.17
N ASN A 120 10.86 -2.81 1.15
CA ASN A 120 10.15 -4.08 0.91
C ASN A 120 8.64 -3.83 0.76
N ILE A 121 7.91 -4.83 0.28
CA ILE A 121 6.45 -4.77 0.25
C ILE A 121 5.91 -5.30 1.58
N TRP A 122 5.14 -4.46 2.28
CA TRP A 122 4.45 -4.82 3.50
C TRP A 122 3.02 -5.28 3.22
N GLY A 123 2.49 -6.12 4.12
CA GLY A 123 1.10 -6.59 4.07
C GLY A 123 0.62 -7.33 5.31
N GLY A 124 1.42 -7.41 6.37
CA GLY A 124 1.11 -8.20 7.56
C GLY A 124 1.80 -7.70 8.82
N GLU A 125 1.50 -6.46 9.22
CA GLU A 125 2.32 -5.68 10.14
C GLU A 125 1.74 -5.57 11.55
N PHE A 126 2.62 -5.62 12.54
CA PHE A 126 2.36 -5.25 13.93
C PHE A 126 3.22 -4.04 14.28
N LEU A 127 2.58 -2.88 14.42
CA LEU A 127 3.25 -1.60 14.65
C LEU A 127 2.96 -1.09 16.06
N ILE A 128 3.98 -0.63 16.77
CA ILE A 128 3.81 0.24 17.94
C ILE A 128 3.77 1.67 17.41
N ALA A 129 2.60 2.32 17.45
CA ALA A 129 2.35 3.56 16.73
C ALA A 129 1.62 4.62 17.58
N ASN A 130 1.91 5.89 17.26
CA ASN A 130 1.12 7.06 17.63
C ASN A 130 0.93 7.96 16.39
N PHE A 131 0.38 9.17 16.53
CA PHE A 131 0.14 10.04 15.37
C PHE A 131 1.41 10.55 14.67
N SER A 132 2.55 10.62 15.35
CA SER A 132 3.78 11.21 14.81
C SER A 132 4.83 10.18 14.39
N SER A 133 4.72 8.94 14.87
CA SER A 133 5.76 7.93 14.70
C SER A 133 5.21 6.52 14.83
N PHE A 134 5.94 5.56 14.28
CA PHE A 134 5.70 4.14 14.48
C PHE A 134 7.01 3.37 14.52
N SER A 135 6.98 2.18 15.11
CA SER A 135 8.04 1.19 15.02
C SER A 135 7.44 -0.19 14.70
N ARG A 136 8.13 -0.94 13.85
CA ARG A 136 7.70 -2.27 13.41
C ARG A 136 8.10 -3.29 14.48
N ALA A 137 7.13 -3.82 15.22
CA ALA A 137 7.35 -4.75 16.33
C ALA A 137 7.37 -6.21 15.88
N ALA A 138 6.53 -6.56 14.90
CA ALA A 138 6.52 -7.87 14.26
C ALA A 138 5.90 -7.77 12.85
N HIS A 139 6.14 -8.78 12.03
CA HIS A 139 5.55 -8.90 10.71
C HIS A 139 5.46 -10.38 10.30
N LEU A 140 4.66 -10.68 9.28
CA LEU A 140 4.67 -12.00 8.66
C LEU A 140 6.04 -12.28 8.01
N LYS A 141 6.39 -13.56 7.86
CA LYS A 141 7.63 -13.92 7.18
C LYS A 141 7.57 -13.44 5.73
N GLU A 142 8.61 -12.77 5.26
CA GLU A 142 8.73 -12.37 3.86
C GLU A 142 8.77 -13.59 2.93
N ILE A 143 7.95 -13.56 1.88
CA ILE A 143 7.81 -14.59 0.85
C ILE A 143 8.10 -13.94 -0.51
N PRO A 144 8.79 -14.62 -1.45
CA PRO A 144 8.96 -14.06 -2.80
C PRO A 144 7.62 -13.99 -3.55
N LEU A 145 7.43 -12.92 -4.33
CA LEU A 145 6.28 -12.68 -5.22
C LEU A 145 6.65 -13.01 -6.67
N PRO A 146 6.59 -14.28 -7.12
CA PRO A 146 7.17 -14.65 -8.39
C PRO A 146 6.34 -14.15 -9.58
N GLY A 147 6.95 -13.25 -10.35
CA GLY A 147 6.32 -12.59 -11.49
C GLY A 147 5.63 -11.26 -11.14
N GLY A 148 5.84 -10.71 -9.94
CA GLY A 148 5.26 -9.42 -9.54
C GLY A 148 3.73 -9.42 -9.66
N GLU A 149 3.19 -8.48 -10.42
CA GLU A 149 1.75 -8.38 -10.69
C GLU A 149 1.12 -9.65 -11.27
N GLN A 150 1.88 -10.49 -11.98
CA GLN A 150 1.34 -11.75 -12.49
C GLN A 150 0.83 -12.65 -11.36
N ALA A 151 1.41 -12.57 -10.17
CA ALA A 151 0.96 -13.32 -9.00
C ALA A 151 -0.43 -12.87 -8.49
N ILE A 152 -0.86 -11.64 -8.79
CA ILE A 152 -2.23 -11.16 -8.52
C ILE A 152 -3.24 -11.87 -9.43
N LYS A 153 -2.88 -12.05 -10.71
CA LYS A 153 -3.72 -12.73 -11.71
C LYS A 153 -3.66 -14.25 -11.61
N GLU A 154 -2.56 -14.78 -11.11
CA GLU A 154 -2.28 -16.22 -10.96
C GLU A 154 -1.92 -16.58 -9.51
N PRO A 155 -2.90 -16.63 -8.57
CA PRO A 155 -2.64 -16.82 -7.13
C PRO A 155 -1.87 -18.09 -6.76
N TRP A 156 -1.93 -19.12 -7.61
CA TRP A 156 -1.16 -20.37 -7.43
C TRP A 156 0.36 -20.12 -7.33
N ARG A 157 0.85 -19.03 -7.92
CA ARG A 157 2.24 -18.57 -7.83
C ARG A 157 2.64 -18.26 -6.39
N MET A 158 1.77 -17.59 -5.65
CA MET A 158 1.99 -17.31 -4.23
C MET A 158 1.89 -18.58 -3.39
N ALA A 159 0.91 -19.43 -3.66
CA ALA A 159 0.78 -20.71 -2.97
C ALA A 159 2.05 -21.56 -3.10
N LEU A 160 2.65 -21.63 -4.29
CA LEU A 160 3.93 -22.31 -4.52
C LEU A 160 5.06 -21.69 -3.70
N SER A 161 5.12 -20.36 -3.65
CA SER A 161 6.11 -19.61 -2.88
C SER A 161 6.01 -19.93 -1.38
N HIS A 162 4.81 -19.87 -0.80
CA HIS A 162 4.57 -20.23 0.61
C HIS A 162 4.98 -21.67 0.91
N LEU A 163 4.62 -22.61 0.04
CA LEU A 163 4.98 -24.02 0.24
C LEU A 163 6.48 -24.24 0.16
N LYS A 164 7.17 -23.67 -0.82
CA LYS A 164 8.63 -23.78 -0.93
C LYS A 164 9.33 -23.15 0.26
N THR A 165 8.85 -22.02 0.77
CA THR A 165 9.43 -21.38 1.97
C THR A 165 9.17 -22.17 3.25
N SER A 166 8.06 -22.92 3.32
CA SER A 166 7.68 -23.68 4.51
C SER A 166 8.26 -25.10 4.54
N TYR A 167 8.25 -25.80 3.40
CA TYR A 167 8.62 -27.21 3.28
C TYR A 167 9.94 -27.43 2.53
N GLY A 168 10.55 -26.39 1.96
CA GLY A 168 11.81 -26.52 1.23
C GLY A 168 11.69 -27.45 0.03
N LYS A 169 12.51 -28.50 -0.03
CA LYS A 169 12.52 -29.49 -1.12
C LYS A 169 11.30 -30.42 -1.07
N ASP A 170 10.65 -30.54 0.08
CA ASP A 170 9.53 -31.47 0.30
C ASP A 170 8.17 -30.86 -0.05
N PHE A 171 8.16 -29.66 -0.64
CA PHE A 171 6.94 -28.90 -0.96
C PHE A 171 5.97 -29.63 -1.90
N TYR A 172 6.46 -30.59 -2.69
CA TYR A 172 5.64 -31.32 -3.66
C TYR A 172 4.61 -32.23 -2.96
N GLY A 173 4.96 -32.82 -1.82
CA GLY A 173 4.06 -33.70 -1.05
C GLY A 173 2.71 -33.06 -0.69
N PRO A 174 2.68 -31.95 0.06
CA PRO A 174 1.43 -31.26 0.43
C PRO A 174 0.68 -30.64 -0.76
N ALA A 175 1.34 -30.46 -1.91
CA ALA A 175 0.83 -29.67 -3.03
C ALA A 175 0.46 -30.49 -4.28
N HIS A 176 0.81 -31.78 -4.29
CA HIS A 176 0.71 -32.68 -5.44
C HIS A 176 -0.58 -32.52 -6.24
N LYS A 177 -1.73 -32.61 -5.57
CA LYS A 177 -3.06 -32.64 -6.21
C LYS A 177 -3.43 -31.40 -7.02
N TRP A 178 -2.87 -30.24 -6.70
CA TRP A 178 -3.17 -29.00 -7.43
C TRP A 178 -2.01 -28.58 -8.32
N LEU A 179 -0.76 -28.94 -8.00
CA LEU A 179 0.37 -28.74 -8.89
C LEU A 179 0.19 -29.49 -10.21
N GLU A 180 -0.43 -30.67 -10.19
CA GLU A 180 -0.76 -31.44 -11.39
C GLU A 180 -1.77 -30.75 -12.32
N ARG A 181 -2.53 -29.77 -11.81
CA ARG A 181 -3.49 -28.99 -12.61
C ARG A 181 -2.83 -27.81 -13.33
N ILE A 182 -1.57 -27.55 -13.04
CA ILE A 182 -0.81 -26.42 -13.59
C ILE A 182 0.06 -26.95 -14.72
N ASP A 183 0.10 -26.19 -15.81
CA ASP A 183 1.00 -26.48 -16.93
C ASP A 183 2.45 -26.67 -16.43
N PRO A 184 3.10 -27.82 -16.73
CA PRO A 184 4.44 -28.13 -16.21
C PRO A 184 5.51 -27.12 -16.63
N HIS A 185 5.39 -26.52 -17.82
CA HIS A 185 6.34 -25.49 -18.27
C HIS A 185 6.17 -24.21 -17.45
N LYS A 186 4.92 -23.78 -17.18
CA LYS A 186 4.65 -22.65 -16.28
C LYS A 186 5.17 -22.92 -14.88
N LEU A 187 4.92 -24.11 -14.33
CA LEU A 187 5.38 -24.47 -12.99
C LEU A 187 6.91 -24.41 -12.89
N SER A 188 7.62 -25.00 -13.87
CA SER A 188 9.09 -24.97 -13.94
C SER A 188 9.65 -23.54 -14.07
N LEU A 189 9.01 -22.70 -14.89
CA LEU A 189 9.38 -21.30 -15.03
C LEU A 189 9.24 -20.54 -13.70
N VAL A 190 8.09 -20.64 -13.04
CA VAL A 190 7.84 -19.96 -11.76
C VAL A 190 8.78 -20.48 -10.68
N ASN A 191 9.06 -21.79 -10.66
CA ASN A 191 10.05 -22.35 -9.76
C ASN A 191 11.44 -21.71 -9.95
N THR A 192 11.85 -21.52 -11.21
CA THR A 192 13.11 -20.87 -11.57
C THR A 192 13.13 -19.40 -11.14
N LEU A 193 12.03 -18.66 -11.31
CA LEU A 193 11.92 -17.27 -10.85
C LEU A 193 12.18 -17.15 -9.35
N ILE A 194 11.57 -18.04 -8.55
CA ILE A 194 11.73 -18.09 -7.10
C ILE A 194 13.18 -18.41 -6.73
N GLU A 195 13.75 -19.48 -7.28
CA GLU A 195 15.09 -19.97 -6.92
C GLU A 195 16.20 -18.99 -7.31
N LYS A 196 16.08 -18.37 -8.49
CA LYS A 196 17.05 -17.40 -9.00
C LYS A 196 16.79 -15.96 -8.52
N LYS A 197 15.71 -15.73 -7.77
CA LYS A 197 15.27 -14.39 -7.31
C LYS A 197 15.09 -13.40 -8.47
N ILE A 198 14.63 -13.87 -9.62
CA ILE A 198 14.38 -13.04 -10.80
C ILE A 198 12.92 -12.61 -10.76
N ASN A 199 12.66 -11.29 -10.89
CA ASN A 199 11.31 -10.72 -10.86
C ASN A 199 10.45 -11.30 -9.71
N SER A 200 11.08 -11.43 -8.54
CA SER A 200 10.50 -12.06 -7.35
C SER A 200 10.79 -11.19 -6.13
N PRO A 201 10.25 -9.96 -6.07
CA PRO A 201 10.43 -9.10 -4.90
C PRO A 201 9.91 -9.80 -3.65
N LYS A 202 10.51 -9.48 -2.50
CA LYS A 202 10.09 -10.02 -1.21
C LYS A 202 9.08 -9.11 -0.55
N GLY A 203 8.16 -9.72 0.19
CA GLY A 203 7.20 -9.01 1.00
C GLY A 203 6.31 -9.92 1.83
N GLU A 204 5.48 -9.33 2.68
CA GLU A 204 4.46 -10.06 3.44
C GLU A 204 3.16 -10.19 2.65
N PHE A 205 3.14 -11.18 1.78
CA PHE A 205 1.94 -11.47 1.00
C PHE A 205 1.05 -12.48 1.72
N ARG A 206 -0.26 -12.28 1.58
CA ARG A 206 -1.27 -13.26 2.00
C ARG A 206 -1.64 -14.17 0.83
N PRO A 207 -1.92 -15.45 1.10
CA PRO A 207 -2.45 -16.37 0.09
C PRO A 207 -3.86 -16.00 -0.39
#